data_AF-A0A7W0M6W3-F1
#
_entry.id   AF-A0A7W0M6W3-F1
#
_cell.length_a   1.000
_cell.length_b   1.000
_cell.length_c   1.000
_cell.angle_alpha   90.00
_cell.angle_beta   90.00
_cell.angle_gamma   90.00
#
_symmetry.space_group_name_H-M   'P 1'
#
loop_
_entity.id
_entity.type
_entity.pdbx_description
1 polymer ?
#
loop_
_entity_poly.entity_id
_entity_poly.type
_entity_poly.pdbx_seq_one_letter_code
_entity_poly.pdbx_strand_id
1 'polypeptide(L)'
;MQNAPCSRRSFVVSLMVSSAACGLTQEVLAEQSQPAHSNSNGVPENAQLIEELGTDGLKVYGRDDTLWLHLESAAKERKTITIPRLCAPMRSFGWKEHPDAELKFVPEPREWTFSWKTLPEDSDVIEVVFDSAPLLPDKLPPARSAGDGSVMLHAFQASAHGEKLRFEPQPFKNTVGYWIVPTDYVTWQVTIDQPGTFSVAVLQGCGQGQGGSEGAITLRQHEDVKADLAFQTLDTGHFQNFRWNDLGMITLAAEGDYQLRIQPQRIAKAALFDVRAVHLVRQAT
;
A
#
# COMPACT_ATOMS: atom_id res chain seq x y z
N MET A 1 37.91 -42.41 21.29
CA MET A 1 39.33 -42.61 21.67
C MET A 1 40.11 -41.54 20.94
N GLN A 2 40.57 -40.51 21.68
CA GLN A 2 41.98 -40.25 21.99
C GLN A 2 42.79 -39.86 20.74
N ASN A 3 43.64 -38.84 20.69
CA ASN A 3 44.13 -37.79 21.59
C ASN A 3 45.02 -36.92 20.67
N ALA A 4 45.14 -35.62 20.96
CA ALA A 4 46.28 -34.77 20.52
C ALA A 4 47.60 -35.26 21.22
N PRO A 5 48.80 -34.61 21.19
CA PRO A 5 49.17 -33.24 20.78
C PRO A 5 50.65 -33.07 20.26
N CYS A 6 51.22 -31.85 20.44
CA CYS A 6 52.65 -31.45 20.51
C CYS A 6 53.38 -31.10 19.19
N SER A 7 54.31 -30.12 19.09
CA SER A 7 54.85 -29.11 20.03
C SER A 7 55.74 -28.09 19.29
N ARG A 8 55.76 -26.85 19.79
CA ARG A 8 56.88 -25.87 19.97
C ARG A 8 58.10 -25.86 19.01
N ARG A 9 58.53 -24.63 18.65
CA ARG A 9 59.88 -24.11 18.99
C ARG A 9 59.95 -22.59 18.94
N SER A 10 60.50 -22.02 20.01
CA SER A 10 60.87 -20.63 20.20
C SER A 10 62.24 -20.34 19.60
N PHE A 11 62.47 -19.11 19.12
CA PHE A 11 63.80 -18.52 19.06
C PHE A 11 63.77 -17.14 19.72
N VAL A 12 64.66 -16.99 20.70
CA VAL A 12 64.98 -15.75 21.41
C VAL A 12 66.19 -15.16 20.72
N VAL A 13 66.15 -13.90 20.30
CA VAL A 13 67.35 -13.08 20.13
C VAL A 13 67.08 -11.75 20.81
N SER A 14 67.85 -11.50 21.86
CA SER A 14 67.90 -10.25 22.60
C SER A 14 69.08 -9.44 22.05
N LEU A 15 68.85 -8.19 21.67
CA LEU A 15 69.89 -7.20 21.48
C LEU A 15 69.40 -5.86 22.04
N MET A 16 69.98 -5.48 23.18
CA MET A 16 69.93 -4.11 23.69
C MET A 16 70.99 -3.28 22.95
N VAL A 17 70.62 -2.11 22.44
CA VAL A 17 71.53 -0.98 22.25
C VAL A 17 70.81 0.31 22.63
N SER A 18 71.59 1.19 23.25
CA SER A 18 71.26 2.36 24.07
C SER A 18 70.83 3.61 23.29
N SER A 19 69.99 4.40 23.98
CA SER A 19 69.72 5.86 23.97
C SER A 19 70.28 6.76 22.86
N ALA A 20 69.40 7.56 22.25
CA ALA A 20 69.57 9.03 22.13
C ALA A 20 68.23 9.69 21.74
N ALA A 21 67.92 10.80 22.41
CA ALA A 21 66.73 11.62 22.23
C ALA A 21 66.74 12.41 20.93
N CYS A 22 65.56 12.64 20.33
CA CYS A 22 65.20 13.94 19.75
C CYS A 22 63.69 13.95 19.45
N GLY A 23 63.01 15.01 19.90
CA GLY A 23 61.57 15.15 19.78
C GLY A 23 61.09 15.33 18.36
N LEU A 24 59.89 14.81 18.11
CA LEU A 24 58.94 15.29 17.11
C LEU A 24 57.58 14.76 17.57
N THR A 25 56.78 15.64 18.15
CA THR A 25 55.37 15.40 18.47
C THR A 25 54.63 15.14 17.16
N GLN A 26 54.31 13.88 16.88
CA GLN A 26 53.27 13.54 15.92
C GLN A 26 51.93 13.80 16.61
N GLU A 27 51.32 14.95 16.31
CA GLU A 27 49.89 15.15 16.53
C GLU A 27 49.14 14.08 15.72
N VAL A 28 48.58 13.11 16.45
CA VAL A 28 47.53 12.26 15.93
C VAL A 28 46.33 13.18 15.70
N LEU A 29 46.13 13.61 14.45
CA LEU A 29 44.84 14.08 13.98
C LEU A 29 43.88 12.90 14.14
N ALA A 30 43.20 12.87 15.28
CA ALA A 30 41.98 12.12 15.42
C ALA A 30 41.01 12.70 14.39
N GLU A 31 40.79 11.98 13.29
CA GLU A 31 39.55 12.13 12.52
C GLU A 31 38.42 11.92 13.53
N GLN A 32 37.84 13.04 13.95
CA GLN A 32 36.55 13.06 14.61
C GLN A 32 35.57 12.53 13.58
N SER A 33 35.35 11.21 13.58
CA SER A 33 34.18 10.60 12.99
C SER A 33 32.98 11.32 13.60
N GLN A 34 32.37 12.18 12.79
CA GLN A 34 31.13 12.86 13.14
C GLN A 34 30.13 11.78 13.58
N PRO A 35 29.44 11.94 14.72
CA PRO A 35 28.37 11.03 15.07
C PRO A 35 27.29 11.16 13.98
N ALA A 36 26.84 10.02 13.47
CA ALA A 36 25.71 9.93 12.56
C ALA A 36 24.57 10.79 13.09
N HIS A 37 24.04 11.64 12.20
CA HIS A 37 22.96 12.56 12.50
C HIS A 37 21.80 11.86 13.22
N SER A 38 21.29 12.52 14.25
CA SER A 38 20.28 12.04 15.20
C SER A 38 19.18 11.19 14.58
N ASN A 39 18.98 9.99 15.13
CA ASN A 39 17.72 9.27 15.02
C ASN A 39 16.59 10.25 15.39
N SER A 40 15.67 10.50 14.46
CA SER A 40 14.49 11.30 14.76
C SER A 40 13.73 10.66 15.91
N ASN A 41 13.40 11.44 16.93
CA ASN A 41 12.61 10.97 18.07
C ASN A 41 11.32 10.32 17.54
N GLY A 42 11.23 8.98 17.61
CA GLY A 42 10.03 8.23 17.23
C GLY A 42 10.15 7.34 15.99
N VAL A 43 11.15 7.46 15.11
CA VAL A 43 11.35 6.48 14.02
C VAL A 43 12.14 5.27 14.55
N PRO A 44 11.67 4.02 14.39
CA PRO A 44 12.43 2.86 14.83
C PRO A 44 13.77 2.71 14.09
N GLU A 45 14.83 2.31 14.80
CA GLU A 45 16.20 2.18 14.26
C GLU A 45 16.33 1.21 13.07
N ASN A 46 15.38 0.29 12.92
CA ASN A 46 15.35 -0.71 11.86
C ASN A 46 14.36 -0.36 10.73
N ALA A 47 13.72 0.79 10.78
CA ALA A 47 12.92 1.29 9.67
C ALA A 47 13.85 1.81 8.56
N GLN A 48 13.48 1.58 7.31
CA GLN A 48 14.27 2.00 6.15
C GLN A 48 13.64 3.22 5.49
N LEU A 49 14.47 4.17 5.05
CA LEU A 49 14.02 5.32 4.28
C LEU A 49 13.46 4.85 2.92
N ILE A 50 12.26 5.30 2.58
CA ILE A 50 11.60 5.02 1.30
C ILE A 50 11.54 6.34 0.52
N GLU A 51 12.59 6.62 -0.26
CA GLU A 51 12.78 7.91 -0.94
C GLU A 51 11.61 8.27 -1.88
N GLU A 52 11.05 7.28 -2.57
CA GLU A 52 9.94 7.46 -3.51
C GLU A 52 8.62 7.93 -2.88
N LEU A 53 8.47 7.81 -1.55
CA LEU A 53 7.30 8.30 -0.82
C LEU A 53 7.55 9.66 -0.14
N GLY A 54 8.80 10.13 -0.11
CA GLY A 54 9.18 11.40 0.47
C GLY A 54 8.80 12.60 -0.39
N THR A 55 8.70 13.77 0.23
CA THR A 55 8.50 15.07 -0.45
C THR A 55 9.31 16.15 0.25
N ASP A 56 9.31 17.38 -0.28
CA ASP A 56 9.94 18.51 0.41
C ASP A 56 9.27 18.75 1.77
N GLY A 57 9.99 18.47 2.85
CA GLY A 57 9.49 18.56 4.21
C GLY A 57 8.96 17.26 4.80
N LEU A 58 9.05 16.13 4.10
CA LEU A 58 8.59 14.82 4.58
C LEU A 58 9.59 13.70 4.24
N LYS A 59 10.08 13.01 5.27
CA LYS A 59 10.78 11.73 5.12
C LYS A 59 9.86 10.59 5.50
N VAL A 60 9.80 9.56 4.66
CA VAL A 60 8.97 8.38 4.92
C VAL A 60 9.88 7.19 5.19
N TYR A 61 9.72 6.60 6.36
CA TYR A 61 10.38 5.36 6.72
C TYR A 61 9.35 4.23 6.74
N GLY A 62 9.78 3.02 6.41
CA GLY A 62 8.89 1.87 6.43
C GLY A 62 9.57 0.58 6.85
N ARG A 63 8.75 -0.32 7.38
CA ARG A 63 9.11 -1.70 7.67
C ARG A 63 7.83 -2.54 7.69
N ASP A 64 7.88 -3.68 7.01
CA ASP A 64 6.79 -4.66 6.96
C ASP A 64 5.44 -4.00 6.55
N ASP A 65 4.49 -3.90 7.49
CA ASP A 65 3.15 -3.31 7.29
C ASP A 65 3.01 -1.90 7.90
N THR A 66 4.10 -1.25 8.26
CA THR A 66 4.07 0.05 8.98
C THR A 66 4.93 1.10 8.30
N LEU A 67 4.39 2.32 8.20
CA LEU A 67 5.10 3.53 7.77
C LEU A 67 5.18 4.54 8.92
N TRP A 68 6.32 5.24 8.98
CA TRP A 68 6.55 6.39 9.84
C TRP A 68 6.82 7.61 8.96
N LEU A 69 5.88 8.54 8.95
CA LEU A 69 5.96 9.79 8.20
C LEU A 69 6.59 10.85 9.11
N HIS A 70 7.89 11.06 8.95
CA HIS A 70 8.67 12.01 9.73
C HIS A 70 8.58 13.41 9.12
N LEU A 71 8.01 14.34 9.87
CA LEU A 71 7.77 15.72 9.46
C LEU A 71 9.02 16.57 9.66
N GLU A 72 9.44 17.27 8.62
CA GLU A 72 10.46 18.30 8.71
C GLU A 72 9.80 19.70 8.79
N SER A 73 10.61 20.74 9.00
CA SER A 73 10.13 22.10 9.31
C SER A 73 9.08 22.62 8.32
N ALA A 74 9.29 22.41 7.01
CA ALA A 74 8.38 22.87 5.98
C ALA A 74 6.98 22.23 6.07
N ALA A 75 6.89 20.94 6.42
CA ALA A 75 5.60 20.27 6.64
C ALA A 75 4.91 20.75 7.93
N LYS A 76 5.69 20.97 9.00
CA LYS A 76 5.18 21.47 10.30
C LYS A 76 4.51 22.84 10.13
N GLU A 77 5.10 23.73 9.34
CA GLU A 77 4.56 25.05 9.02
C GLU A 77 3.28 24.99 8.16
N ARG A 78 3.28 24.14 7.12
CA ARG A 78 2.11 23.96 6.23
C ARG A 78 0.94 23.22 6.90
N LYS A 79 1.21 22.49 7.98
CA LYS A 79 0.25 21.66 8.73
C LYS A 79 -0.45 20.58 7.89
N THR A 80 0.21 20.16 6.82
CA THR A 80 -0.29 19.14 5.91
C THR A 80 0.86 18.45 5.21
N ILE A 81 0.68 17.16 4.95
CA ILE A 81 1.56 16.34 4.11
C ILE A 81 0.73 15.47 3.19
N THR A 82 1.32 15.11 2.06
CA THR A 82 0.76 14.16 1.11
C THR A 82 1.76 13.02 0.89
N ILE A 83 1.21 11.82 0.67
CA ILE A 83 1.96 10.67 0.17
C ILE A 83 1.21 10.10 -1.04
N PRO A 84 1.88 9.41 -1.98
CA PRO A 84 1.19 8.67 -3.02
C PRO A 84 0.15 7.70 -2.45
N ARG A 85 -0.91 7.41 -3.21
CA ARG A 85 -1.84 6.34 -2.86
C ARG A 85 -1.10 5.01 -2.78
N LEU A 86 -1.38 4.21 -1.76
CA LEU A 86 -0.78 2.89 -1.55
C LEU A 86 -1.83 1.78 -1.76
N CYS A 87 -1.34 0.58 -2.07
CA CYS A 87 -2.12 -0.63 -2.32
C CYS A 87 -2.19 -1.52 -1.08
N ALA A 88 -2.69 -0.99 0.04
CA ALA A 88 -2.98 -1.75 1.24
C ALA A 88 -4.13 -1.13 2.04
N PRO A 89 -5.00 -1.94 2.68
CA PRO A 89 -5.95 -1.44 3.66
C PRO A 89 -5.19 -0.81 4.84
N MET A 90 -5.64 0.36 5.28
CA MET A 90 -5.06 1.08 6.41
C MET A 90 -5.78 0.63 7.69
N ARG A 91 -5.05 0.00 8.60
CA ARG A 91 -5.55 -0.50 9.89
C ARG A 91 -5.74 0.64 10.89
N SER A 92 -4.74 1.52 10.98
CA SER A 92 -4.77 2.70 11.85
C SER A 92 -3.79 3.76 11.36
N PHE A 93 -3.97 4.99 11.84
CA PHE A 93 -3.01 6.07 11.69
C PHE A 93 -3.12 7.02 12.89
N GLY A 94 -2.03 7.66 13.28
CA GLY A 94 -2.02 8.60 14.40
C GLY A 94 -0.64 9.21 14.64
N TRP A 95 -0.59 10.22 15.50
CA TRP A 95 0.68 10.72 16.02
C TRP A 95 1.29 9.67 16.95
N LYS A 96 2.56 9.32 16.75
CA LYS A 96 3.16 8.16 17.41
C LYS A 96 3.12 8.24 18.95
N GLU A 97 3.52 9.37 19.51
CA GLU A 97 3.54 9.59 20.96
C GLU A 97 2.21 10.14 21.51
N HIS A 98 1.29 10.54 20.62
CA HIS A 98 0.01 11.17 20.97
C HIS A 98 -1.15 10.60 20.14
N PRO A 99 -1.47 9.31 20.27
CA PRO A 99 -2.46 8.65 19.41
C PRO A 99 -3.87 9.27 19.50
N ASP A 100 -4.18 9.94 20.61
CA ASP A 100 -5.46 10.62 20.82
C ASP A 100 -5.52 12.05 20.23
N ALA A 101 -4.39 12.59 19.76
CA ALA A 101 -4.36 13.93 19.17
C ALA A 101 -5.02 13.96 17.78
N GLU A 102 -5.73 15.06 17.49
CA GLU A 102 -6.48 15.19 16.23
C GLU A 102 -5.55 15.11 15.00
N LEU A 103 -5.80 14.14 14.13
CA LEU A 103 -5.17 14.00 12.84
C LEU A 103 -6.24 13.69 11.79
N LYS A 104 -6.34 14.51 10.75
CA LYS A 104 -7.30 14.32 9.67
C LYS A 104 -6.63 13.58 8.51
N PHE A 105 -7.31 12.56 8.01
CA PHE A 105 -6.93 11.82 6.81
C PHE A 105 -7.96 12.00 5.69
N VAL A 106 -7.49 12.25 4.47
CA VAL A 106 -8.33 12.35 3.27
C VAL A 106 -7.71 11.53 2.15
N PRO A 107 -8.38 10.47 1.66
CA PRO A 107 -7.95 9.77 0.46
C PRO A 107 -8.38 10.54 -0.78
N GLU A 108 -7.43 10.83 -1.67
CA GLU A 108 -7.65 11.35 -3.02
C GLU A 108 -7.33 10.25 -4.06
N PRO A 109 -7.72 10.41 -5.34
CA PRO A 109 -7.52 9.37 -6.36
C PRO A 109 -6.08 8.87 -6.52
N ARG A 110 -5.09 9.74 -6.32
CA ARG A 110 -3.67 9.44 -6.57
C ARG A 110 -2.76 9.62 -5.35
N GLU A 111 -3.25 10.28 -4.31
CA GLU A 111 -2.48 10.65 -3.13
C GLU A 111 -3.37 10.63 -1.91
N TRP A 112 -2.75 10.53 -0.73
CA TRP A 112 -3.43 10.62 0.54
C TRP A 112 -2.89 11.80 1.32
N THR A 113 -3.80 12.57 1.89
CA THR A 113 -3.47 13.79 2.64
C THR A 113 -3.67 13.55 4.13
N PHE A 114 -2.66 13.92 4.92
CA PHE A 114 -2.74 14.03 6.37
C PHE A 114 -2.61 15.50 6.77
N SER A 115 -3.50 15.99 7.63
CA SER A 115 -3.54 17.39 8.05
C SER A 115 -3.95 17.54 9.51
N TRP A 116 -3.50 18.61 10.16
CA TRP A 116 -3.73 18.85 11.58
C TRP A 116 -3.92 20.33 11.87
N LYS A 117 -4.60 20.66 12.98
CA LYS A 117 -4.75 22.04 13.44
C LYS A 117 -3.61 22.46 14.36
N THR A 118 -3.29 21.57 15.29
CA THR A 118 -2.27 21.73 16.32
C THR A 118 -1.30 20.57 16.23
N LEU A 119 -0.01 20.87 16.17
CA LEU A 119 1.03 19.86 16.26
C LEU A 119 1.17 19.46 17.74
N PRO A 120 1.12 18.17 18.10
CA PRO A 120 1.38 17.75 19.48
C PRO A 120 2.81 18.12 19.91
N GLU A 121 2.99 18.41 21.20
CA GLU A 121 4.34 18.61 21.76
C GLU A 121 5.18 17.35 21.55
N ASP A 122 6.48 17.50 21.30
CA ASP A 122 7.44 16.39 21.18
C ASP A 122 7.12 15.28 20.16
N SER A 123 6.18 15.49 19.22
CA SER A 123 5.83 14.52 18.18
C SER A 123 5.91 15.14 16.79
N ASP A 124 6.82 14.60 15.97
CA ASP A 124 6.94 14.91 14.55
C ASP A 124 6.84 13.67 13.65
N VAL A 125 6.30 12.56 14.18
CA VAL A 125 6.12 11.31 13.43
C VAL A 125 4.65 10.91 13.43
N ILE A 126 4.10 10.72 12.24
CA ILE A 126 2.81 10.05 12.04
C ILE A 126 3.11 8.57 11.78
N GLU A 127 2.52 7.68 12.58
CA GLU A 127 2.57 6.24 12.36
C GLU A 127 1.32 5.82 11.58
N VAL A 128 1.51 5.03 10.53
CA VAL A 128 0.44 4.46 9.70
C VAL A 128 0.65 2.96 9.61
N VAL A 129 -0.32 2.19 10.11
CA VAL A 129 -0.28 0.72 10.14
C VAL A 129 -1.26 0.18 9.11
N PHE A 130 -0.83 -0.82 8.34
CA PHE A 130 -1.58 -1.44 7.27
C PHE A 130 -1.90 -2.90 7.59
N ASP A 131 -2.84 -3.49 6.83
CA ASP A 131 -3.11 -4.92 6.90
C ASP A 131 -2.15 -5.80 6.07
N SER A 132 -1.35 -5.16 5.22
CA SER A 132 -0.35 -5.78 4.36
C SER A 132 0.75 -4.77 4.01
N ALA A 133 1.84 -5.23 3.40
CA ALA A 133 2.89 -4.34 2.90
C ALA A 133 2.28 -3.24 1.98
N PRO A 134 2.52 -1.95 2.27
CA PRO A 134 1.88 -0.85 1.55
C PRO A 134 2.67 -0.50 0.28
N LEU A 135 2.42 -1.26 -0.78
CA LEU A 135 3.11 -1.11 -2.07
C LEU A 135 2.54 0.05 -2.90
N LEU A 136 3.39 0.66 -3.73
CA LEU A 136 2.93 1.54 -4.81
C LEU A 136 2.15 0.75 -5.87
N PRO A 137 1.23 1.39 -6.62
CA PRO A 137 0.41 0.71 -7.64
C PRO A 137 1.20 -0.02 -8.73
N ASP A 138 2.33 0.52 -9.17
CA ASP A 138 3.21 -0.05 -10.19
C ASP A 138 4.03 -1.26 -9.70
N LYS A 139 4.12 -1.44 -8.37
CA LYS A 139 4.81 -2.57 -7.73
C LYS A 139 3.89 -3.73 -7.39
N LEU A 140 2.59 -3.57 -7.60
CA LEU A 140 1.60 -4.58 -7.25
C LEU A 140 1.55 -5.68 -8.35
N PRO A 141 1.73 -6.96 -8.01
CA PRO A 141 1.57 -8.03 -8.99
C PRO A 141 0.09 -8.18 -9.39
N PRO A 142 -0.20 -8.75 -10.58
CA PRO A 142 -1.55 -9.16 -10.94
C PRO A 142 -2.13 -10.15 -9.92
N ALA A 143 -3.43 -10.08 -9.69
CA ALA A 143 -4.12 -11.10 -8.92
C ALA A 143 -4.09 -12.44 -9.67
N ARG A 144 -4.10 -13.54 -8.93
CA ARG A 144 -4.03 -14.90 -9.49
C ARG A 144 -5.04 -15.81 -8.80
N SER A 145 -5.31 -16.95 -9.42
CA SER A 145 -6.18 -17.96 -8.84
C SER A 145 -5.58 -18.53 -7.55
N ALA A 146 -6.43 -18.67 -6.53
CA ALA A 146 -6.17 -19.50 -5.38
C ALA A 146 -6.23 -20.99 -5.78
N GLY A 147 -5.83 -21.86 -4.86
CA GLY A 147 -5.79 -23.31 -5.10
C GLY A 147 -7.15 -23.96 -5.39
N ASP A 148 -8.25 -23.28 -5.10
CA ASP A 148 -9.62 -23.70 -5.40
C ASP A 148 -10.14 -23.18 -6.76
N GLY A 149 -9.30 -22.48 -7.54
CA GLY A 149 -9.66 -21.89 -8.82
C GLY A 149 -10.44 -20.57 -8.73
N SER A 150 -10.57 -19.99 -7.53
CA SER A 150 -11.14 -18.66 -7.34
C SER A 150 -10.10 -17.55 -7.48
N VAL A 151 -10.50 -16.38 -7.96
CA VAL A 151 -9.68 -15.16 -7.96
C VAL A 151 -10.41 -14.10 -7.15
N MET A 152 -9.74 -13.56 -6.12
CA MET A 152 -10.23 -12.42 -5.37
C MET A 152 -9.49 -11.15 -5.80
N LEU A 153 -10.25 -10.15 -6.25
CA LEU A 153 -9.76 -8.86 -6.69
C LEU A 153 -10.19 -7.80 -5.67
N HIS A 154 -9.31 -7.49 -4.74
CA HIS A 154 -9.63 -6.56 -3.65
C HIS A 154 -9.55 -5.09 -4.08
N ALA A 155 -10.32 -4.22 -3.44
CA ALA A 155 -10.30 -2.77 -3.72
C ALA A 155 -8.91 -2.15 -3.61
N PHE A 156 -8.08 -2.58 -2.66
CA PHE A 156 -6.72 -2.07 -2.51
C PHE A 156 -5.80 -2.41 -3.68
N GLN A 157 -6.16 -3.40 -4.50
CA GLN A 157 -5.42 -3.80 -5.71
C GLN A 157 -5.87 -3.03 -6.95
N ALA A 158 -6.97 -2.30 -6.83
CA ALA A 158 -7.58 -1.62 -7.95
C ALA A 158 -6.76 -0.40 -8.39
N SER A 159 -6.91 -0.03 -9.66
CA SER A 159 -6.54 1.30 -10.16
C SER A 159 -7.82 2.05 -10.54
N ALA A 160 -8.04 3.19 -9.90
CA ALA A 160 -9.15 4.08 -10.21
C ALA A 160 -8.73 5.06 -11.33
N HIS A 161 -9.61 5.25 -12.30
CA HIS A 161 -9.41 6.13 -13.44
C HIS A 161 -10.57 7.11 -13.54
N GLY A 162 -10.24 8.38 -13.79
CA GLY A 162 -11.22 9.46 -13.92
C GLY A 162 -11.02 10.57 -12.90
N GLU A 163 -12.10 11.25 -12.53
CA GLU A 163 -12.05 12.50 -11.77
C GLU A 163 -12.21 12.31 -10.25
N LYS A 164 -13.19 11.50 -9.82
CA LYS A 164 -13.60 11.40 -8.41
C LYS A 164 -13.37 10.02 -7.81
N LEU A 165 -13.47 8.97 -8.62
CA LEU A 165 -13.32 7.60 -8.19
C LEU A 165 -11.97 7.37 -7.49
N ARG A 166 -11.99 6.69 -6.34
CA ARG A 166 -10.78 6.47 -5.55
C ARG A 166 -10.88 5.31 -4.58
N PHE A 167 -9.73 4.79 -4.18
CA PHE A 167 -9.63 3.83 -3.09
C PHE A 167 -9.66 4.53 -1.74
N GLU A 168 -10.54 4.07 -0.85
CA GLU A 168 -10.74 4.55 0.51
C GLU A 168 -10.22 3.49 1.50
N PRO A 169 -8.99 3.65 2.02
CA PRO A 169 -8.28 2.58 2.72
C PRO A 169 -8.73 2.34 4.16
N GLN A 170 -9.59 3.19 4.72
CA GLN A 170 -9.99 3.09 6.13
C GLN A 170 -10.66 1.75 6.43
N PRO A 171 -10.52 1.17 7.64
CA PRO A 171 -10.96 -0.20 7.94
C PRO A 171 -12.45 -0.45 7.69
N PHE A 172 -13.28 0.54 8.00
CA PHE A 172 -14.74 0.47 7.83
C PHE A 172 -15.17 0.67 6.36
N LYS A 173 -14.26 1.09 5.47
CA LYS A 173 -14.50 1.33 4.05
C LYS A 173 -13.81 0.30 3.16
N ASN A 174 -12.47 0.29 3.14
CA ASN A 174 -11.65 -0.59 2.30
C ASN A 174 -12.29 -0.85 0.92
N THR A 175 -12.61 0.21 0.20
CA THR A 175 -13.46 0.14 -1.00
C THR A 175 -12.97 1.12 -2.05
N VAL A 176 -13.25 0.84 -3.31
CA VAL A 176 -13.26 1.90 -4.32
C VAL A 176 -14.64 2.55 -4.31
N GLY A 177 -14.69 3.84 -4.01
CA GLY A 177 -15.91 4.61 -3.81
C GLY A 177 -15.87 5.96 -4.51
N TYR A 178 -16.79 6.85 -4.17
CA TYR A 178 -17.00 8.14 -4.86
C TYR A 178 -17.33 8.01 -6.35
N TRP A 179 -18.02 6.94 -6.72
CA TRP A 179 -18.33 6.63 -8.11
C TRP A 179 -19.55 7.40 -8.64
N ILE A 180 -19.41 8.72 -8.72
CA ILE A 180 -20.48 9.66 -9.08
C ILE A 180 -20.35 10.21 -10.51
N VAL A 181 -19.18 10.04 -11.13
CA VAL A 181 -18.89 10.53 -12.48
C VAL A 181 -19.09 9.36 -13.46
N PRO A 182 -20.01 9.47 -14.44
CA PRO A 182 -20.32 8.36 -15.37
C PRO A 182 -19.14 7.86 -16.21
N THR A 183 -18.12 8.70 -16.42
CA THR A 183 -16.93 8.35 -17.20
C THR A 183 -15.82 7.70 -16.37
N ASP A 184 -15.92 7.72 -15.04
CA ASP A 184 -14.92 7.10 -14.16
C ASP A 184 -15.06 5.58 -14.21
N TYR A 185 -13.93 4.87 -14.15
CA TYR A 185 -13.90 3.42 -14.18
C TYR A 185 -12.74 2.87 -13.34
N VAL A 186 -12.85 1.63 -12.93
CA VAL A 186 -11.83 0.95 -12.11
C VAL A 186 -11.32 -0.27 -12.84
N THR A 187 -10.04 -0.58 -12.64
CA THR A 187 -9.38 -1.74 -13.23
C THR A 187 -8.60 -2.57 -12.23
N TRP A 188 -8.52 -3.88 -12.46
CA TRP A 188 -7.59 -4.81 -11.81
C TRP A 188 -6.81 -5.58 -12.86
N GLN A 189 -5.54 -5.85 -12.58
CA GLN A 189 -4.75 -6.80 -13.36
C GLN A 189 -4.94 -8.20 -12.77
N VAL A 190 -5.21 -9.18 -13.63
CA VAL A 190 -5.46 -10.56 -13.24
C VAL A 190 -4.81 -11.52 -14.23
N THR A 191 -4.08 -12.51 -13.75
CA THR A 191 -3.60 -13.64 -14.56
C THR A 191 -4.56 -14.80 -14.40
N ILE A 192 -5.07 -15.32 -15.51
CA ILE A 192 -5.94 -16.49 -15.57
C ILE A 192 -5.12 -17.66 -16.08
N ASP A 193 -4.80 -18.60 -15.19
CA ASP A 193 -3.98 -19.79 -15.54
C ASP A 193 -4.80 -20.93 -16.16
N GLN A 194 -6.12 -20.93 -15.97
CA GLN A 194 -7.00 -21.97 -16.49
C GLN A 194 -8.25 -21.34 -17.12
N PRO A 195 -8.43 -21.40 -18.45
CA PRO A 195 -9.63 -20.90 -19.09
C PRO A 195 -10.87 -21.68 -18.67
N GLY A 196 -12.03 -21.10 -18.92
CA GLY A 196 -13.33 -21.70 -18.60
C GLY A 196 -14.40 -20.66 -18.31
N THR A 197 -15.52 -21.15 -17.78
CA THR A 197 -16.61 -20.31 -17.30
C THR A 197 -16.39 -19.95 -15.85
N PHE A 198 -16.55 -18.68 -15.51
CA PHE A 198 -16.40 -18.13 -14.17
C PHE A 198 -17.71 -17.52 -13.73
N SER A 199 -18.17 -17.84 -12.52
CA SER A 199 -19.19 -17.03 -11.84
C SER A 199 -18.55 -15.75 -11.34
N VAL A 200 -19.24 -14.63 -11.49
CA VAL A 200 -18.75 -13.30 -11.15
C VAL A 200 -19.64 -12.72 -10.07
N ALA A 201 -19.06 -12.32 -8.95
CA ALA A 201 -19.76 -11.57 -7.91
C ALA A 201 -18.95 -10.33 -7.51
N VAL A 202 -19.65 -9.28 -7.09
CA VAL A 202 -19.03 -8.08 -6.51
C VAL A 202 -19.50 -7.90 -5.07
N LEU A 203 -18.55 -7.63 -4.18
CA LEU A 203 -18.85 -7.21 -2.81
C LEU A 203 -19.09 -5.70 -2.85
N GLN A 204 -20.35 -5.30 -2.81
CA GLN A 204 -20.78 -3.92 -3.01
C GLN A 204 -21.46 -3.30 -1.81
N GLY A 205 -21.29 -1.99 -1.64
CA GLY A 205 -22.08 -1.14 -0.74
C GLY A 205 -22.87 -0.11 -1.53
N CYS A 206 -24.11 0.15 -1.15
CA CYS A 206 -24.97 1.13 -1.79
C CYS A 206 -25.94 1.73 -0.76
N GLY A 207 -26.08 3.06 -0.77
CA GLY A 207 -26.95 3.77 0.17
C GLY A 207 -28.43 3.41 0.04
N GLN A 208 -29.18 3.61 1.11
CA GLN A 208 -30.63 3.42 1.11
C GLN A 208 -31.31 4.25 0.02
N GLY A 209 -32.12 3.61 -0.81
CA GLY A 209 -32.81 4.20 -1.95
C GLY A 209 -31.91 4.53 -3.14
N GLN A 210 -30.64 4.10 -3.14
CA GLN A 210 -29.65 4.42 -4.19
C GLN A 210 -29.42 3.28 -5.22
N GLY A 211 -30.07 2.12 -5.06
CA GLY A 211 -29.94 0.99 -6.00
C GLY A 211 -30.49 1.27 -7.40
N GLY A 212 -30.24 0.33 -8.32
CA GLY A 212 -30.77 0.37 -9.70
C GLY A 212 -29.90 1.08 -10.75
N SER A 213 -28.69 1.50 -10.37
CA SER A 213 -27.65 1.88 -11.34
C SER A 213 -27.25 0.68 -12.20
N GLU A 214 -26.91 0.91 -13.46
CA GLU A 214 -26.47 -0.09 -14.44
C GLU A 214 -24.97 0.07 -14.68
N GLY A 215 -24.24 -1.05 -14.67
CA GLY A 215 -22.81 -1.10 -14.92
C GLY A 215 -22.43 -2.29 -15.79
N ALA A 216 -21.18 -2.30 -16.26
CA ALA A 216 -20.62 -3.43 -17.00
C ALA A 216 -19.27 -3.85 -16.42
N ILE A 217 -19.07 -5.16 -16.31
CA ILE A 217 -17.75 -5.78 -16.16
C ILE A 217 -17.26 -6.19 -17.54
N THR A 218 -15.99 -5.93 -17.81
CA THR A 218 -15.29 -6.45 -19.00
C THR A 218 -13.97 -7.07 -18.58
N LEU A 219 -13.66 -8.24 -19.13
CA LEU A 219 -12.29 -8.78 -19.12
C LEU A 219 -11.64 -8.49 -20.45
N ARG A 220 -10.48 -7.82 -20.40
CA ARG A 220 -9.79 -7.29 -21.57
C ARG A 220 -8.40 -7.88 -21.68
N GLN A 221 -7.96 -8.12 -22.90
CA GLN A 221 -6.53 -8.30 -23.20
C GLN A 221 -6.13 -7.17 -24.13
N HIS A 222 -5.26 -6.28 -23.67
CA HIS A 222 -4.97 -5.03 -24.36
C HIS A 222 -6.29 -4.25 -24.59
N GLU A 223 -6.58 -3.82 -25.81
CA GLU A 223 -7.81 -3.10 -26.15
C GLU A 223 -9.03 -4.01 -26.38
N ASP A 224 -8.81 -5.32 -26.57
CA ASP A 224 -9.88 -6.26 -26.92
C ASP A 224 -10.68 -6.69 -25.68
N VAL A 225 -12.00 -6.53 -25.75
CA VAL A 225 -12.92 -7.16 -24.80
C VAL A 225 -13.04 -8.65 -25.15
N LYS A 226 -12.67 -9.53 -24.22
CA LYS A 226 -12.75 -10.98 -24.38
C LYS A 226 -14.00 -11.59 -23.74
N ALA A 227 -14.51 -10.94 -22.70
CA ALA A 227 -15.80 -11.26 -22.10
C ALA A 227 -16.38 -10.02 -21.43
N ASP A 228 -17.71 -9.94 -21.37
CA ASP A 228 -18.43 -8.86 -20.73
C ASP A 228 -19.70 -9.36 -20.02
N LEU A 229 -20.15 -8.57 -19.06
CA LEU A 229 -21.34 -8.84 -18.26
C LEU A 229 -21.95 -7.52 -17.80
N ALA A 230 -23.19 -7.26 -18.18
CA ALA A 230 -23.97 -6.15 -17.63
C ALA A 230 -24.56 -6.53 -16.26
N PHE A 231 -24.69 -5.56 -15.37
CA PHE A 231 -25.29 -5.78 -14.06
C PHE A 231 -26.05 -4.56 -13.55
N GLN A 232 -26.88 -4.78 -12.53
CA GLN A 232 -27.51 -3.72 -11.76
C GLN A 232 -27.00 -3.69 -10.32
N THR A 233 -26.80 -2.49 -9.79
CA THR A 233 -26.48 -2.25 -8.38
C THR A 233 -27.67 -2.60 -7.49
N LEU A 234 -27.41 -3.34 -6.40
CA LEU A 234 -28.37 -3.61 -5.34
C LEU A 234 -28.35 -2.49 -4.30
N ASP A 235 -29.51 -2.13 -3.77
CA ASP A 235 -29.59 -1.32 -2.55
C ASP A 235 -29.16 -2.16 -1.34
N THR A 236 -28.18 -1.70 -0.58
CA THR A 236 -27.69 -2.39 0.62
C THR A 236 -28.05 -1.67 1.93
N GLY A 237 -28.84 -0.60 1.84
CA GLY A 237 -29.30 0.24 2.95
C GLY A 237 -28.26 1.24 3.46
N HIS A 238 -26.97 1.03 3.20
CA HIS A 238 -25.90 1.95 3.59
C HIS A 238 -24.63 1.63 2.79
N PHE A 239 -23.84 2.63 2.42
CA PHE A 239 -22.60 2.43 1.65
C PHE A 239 -21.57 1.53 2.35
N GLN A 240 -21.65 1.40 3.68
CA GLN A 240 -20.79 0.49 4.46
C GLN A 240 -21.43 -0.87 4.76
N ASN A 241 -22.68 -1.11 4.33
CA ASN A 241 -23.33 -2.40 4.41
C ASN A 241 -22.97 -3.23 3.17
N PHE A 242 -21.78 -3.82 3.18
CA PHE A 242 -21.31 -4.58 2.02
C PHE A 242 -22.07 -5.90 1.87
N ARG A 243 -22.56 -6.18 0.66
CA ARG A 243 -23.26 -7.41 0.28
C ARG A 243 -22.72 -7.94 -1.03
N TRP A 244 -22.64 -9.26 -1.14
CA TRP A 244 -22.35 -9.90 -2.42
C TRP A 244 -23.53 -9.72 -3.37
N ASN A 245 -23.24 -9.24 -4.56
CA ASN A 245 -24.15 -9.23 -5.70
C ASN A 245 -23.62 -10.22 -6.74
N ASP A 246 -24.34 -11.30 -6.97
CA ASP A 246 -24.06 -12.27 -8.02
C ASP A 246 -24.47 -11.66 -9.37
N LEU A 247 -23.52 -11.54 -10.27
CA LEU A 247 -23.72 -10.86 -11.55
C LEU A 247 -24.01 -11.83 -12.68
N GLY A 248 -23.82 -13.14 -12.47
CA GLY A 248 -23.88 -14.17 -13.51
C GLY A 248 -22.50 -14.72 -13.87
N MET A 249 -22.34 -15.14 -15.11
CA MET A 249 -21.16 -15.88 -15.57
C MET A 249 -20.51 -15.25 -16.79
N ILE A 250 -19.19 -15.36 -16.88
CA ILE A 250 -18.38 -15.01 -18.05
C ILE A 250 -17.57 -16.22 -18.51
N THR A 251 -17.30 -16.34 -19.79
CA THR A 251 -16.45 -17.43 -20.32
C THR A 251 -15.19 -16.83 -20.95
N LEU A 252 -14.04 -17.35 -20.53
CA LEU A 252 -12.74 -17.04 -21.11
C LEU A 252 -12.24 -18.26 -21.88
N ALA A 253 -11.95 -18.06 -23.16
CA ALA A 253 -11.51 -19.13 -24.05
C ALA A 253 -10.00 -19.46 -23.94
N ALA A 254 -9.21 -18.56 -23.33
CA ALA A 254 -7.76 -18.69 -23.24
C ALA A 254 -7.26 -18.34 -21.84
N GLU A 255 -6.10 -18.88 -21.49
CA GLU A 255 -5.29 -18.40 -20.37
C GLU A 255 -4.60 -17.08 -20.73
N GLY A 256 -4.05 -16.41 -19.72
CA GLY A 256 -3.17 -15.27 -19.89
C GLY A 256 -3.47 -14.11 -18.94
N ASP A 257 -2.81 -12.98 -19.19
CA ASP A 257 -3.03 -11.76 -18.43
C ASP A 257 -4.22 -10.99 -19.00
N TYR A 258 -5.12 -10.60 -18.10
CA TYR A 258 -6.31 -9.82 -18.37
C TYR A 258 -6.36 -8.58 -17.48
N GLN A 259 -7.04 -7.55 -17.97
CA GLN A 259 -7.51 -6.45 -17.16
C GLN A 259 -9.02 -6.61 -16.93
N LEU A 260 -9.43 -6.77 -15.68
CA LEU A 260 -10.83 -6.62 -15.31
C LEU A 260 -11.15 -5.14 -15.17
N ARG A 261 -12.19 -4.68 -15.86
CA ARG A 261 -12.68 -3.31 -15.77
C ARG A 261 -14.15 -3.32 -15.37
N ILE A 262 -14.51 -2.50 -14.38
CA ILE A 262 -15.90 -2.12 -14.11
C ILE A 262 -16.10 -0.67 -14.55
N GLN A 263 -17.21 -0.39 -15.24
CA GLN A 263 -17.58 0.97 -15.65
C GLN A 263 -19.10 1.20 -15.54
N PRO A 264 -19.54 2.45 -15.25
CA PRO A 264 -20.95 2.82 -15.33
C PRO A 264 -21.50 2.71 -16.75
N GLN A 265 -22.72 2.21 -16.89
CA GLN A 265 -23.56 2.40 -18.08
C GLN A 265 -24.62 3.48 -17.82
N ARG A 266 -25.23 3.47 -16.62
CA ARG A 266 -26.15 4.50 -16.15
C ARG A 266 -26.09 4.60 -14.63
N ILE A 267 -25.85 5.80 -14.10
CA ILE A 267 -26.02 6.07 -12.67
C ILE A 267 -27.47 6.48 -12.44
N ALA A 268 -28.23 5.65 -11.71
CA ALA A 268 -29.67 5.87 -11.52
C ALA A 268 -29.98 6.95 -10.47
N LYS A 269 -29.08 7.12 -9.49
CA LYS A 269 -29.25 8.02 -8.33
C LYS A 269 -27.96 8.82 -8.10
N ALA A 270 -27.42 8.84 -6.87
CA ALA A 270 -26.26 9.65 -6.53
C ALA A 270 -24.91 9.03 -6.95
N ALA A 271 -24.80 7.70 -6.99
CA ALA A 271 -23.56 6.98 -7.29
C ALA A 271 -23.85 5.62 -7.96
N LEU A 272 -22.83 5.04 -8.60
CA LEU A 272 -22.90 3.68 -9.14
C LEU A 272 -23.01 2.65 -8.00
N PHE A 273 -21.98 2.50 -7.16
CA PHE A 273 -21.90 1.81 -5.86
C PHE A 273 -20.45 1.91 -5.32
N ASP A 274 -20.20 1.40 -4.11
CA ASP A 274 -18.86 1.21 -3.54
C ASP A 274 -18.43 -0.26 -3.72
N VAL A 275 -17.30 -0.52 -4.39
CA VAL A 275 -16.78 -1.89 -4.63
C VAL A 275 -15.62 -2.24 -3.71
N ARG A 276 -15.82 -3.22 -2.82
CA ARG A 276 -14.78 -3.72 -1.90
C ARG A 276 -14.00 -4.91 -2.48
N ALA A 277 -14.65 -5.74 -3.29
CA ALA A 277 -13.98 -6.82 -4.00
C ALA A 277 -14.78 -7.30 -5.22
N VAL A 278 -14.09 -7.93 -6.17
CA VAL A 278 -14.68 -8.78 -7.22
C VAL A 278 -14.20 -10.20 -6.99
N HIS A 279 -15.10 -11.16 -7.09
CA HIS A 279 -14.80 -12.59 -6.93
C HIS A 279 -15.13 -13.32 -8.23
N LEU A 280 -14.13 -13.98 -8.80
CA LEU A 280 -14.28 -14.87 -9.95
C LEU A 280 -14.12 -16.30 -9.45
N VAL A 281 -15.06 -17.18 -9.74
CA VAL A 281 -14.94 -18.61 -9.36
C VAL A 281 -15.10 -19.46 -10.59
N ARG A 282 -14.05 -20.19 -10.97
CA ARG A 282 -14.11 -21.13 -12.10
C ARG A 282 -15.13 -22.22 -11.81
N GLN A 283 -16.07 -22.41 -12.72
CA GLN A 283 -17.08 -23.45 -12.61
C GLN A 283 -16.50 -24.80 -13.03
N ALA A 284 -16.94 -25.86 -12.35
CA ALA A 284 -16.65 -27.22 -12.79
C ALA A 284 -17.33 -27.45 -14.15
N THR A 285 -16.53 -27.91 -15.12
CA THR A 285 -16.99 -28.43 -16.40
C THR A 285 -17.51 -29.85 -16.26
#